data_AF-A0A4D6HIM9-F1
#
_entry.id   AF-A0A4D6HIM9-F1
#
_cell.length_a   1.000
_cell.length_b   1.000
_cell.length_c   1.000
_cell.angle_alpha   90.00
_cell.angle_beta   90.00
_cell.angle_gamma   90.00
#
_symmetry.space_group_name_H-M   'P 1'
#
loop_
_entity.id
_entity.type
_entity.pdbx_description
1 polymer ?
#
loop_
_entity_poly.entity_id
_entity_poly.type
_entity_poly.pdbx_seq_one_letter_code
_entity_poly.pdbx_strand_id
1 'polypeptide(L)'
;MTPDSITGTGTDRGQEGTSARSRRSVALETGKYALTAGRRGLWRALARPTASDVVMIACTLAIGIGIGSRLVGFELAALAMGAGLGAAMVTMLLGSTRPLVRGLGGVLVVPVSVLFSSPALLAGALVLTSSGIGVVSALTVWALVIAAFAAGVAPWNRLGNGGVRRGATGTTLAALGVVGVVALRVAPESAVRDRTSAAVVDVLGVAGDAVIAANDSWAVVSFAGLVLLAALISSRALRYLPFERIVPPDRRGSLAAGIARLRWVCSRVSRVALVLVIVAVAASSVSARFETRPVTPAELQTGLPAPVGTGLATLVTASGLRFVLVVLTAVALALLGLEWGRRLLGRNVARVCARLLAPVVGGAAVTLVVAQALSGRALETDLEGALEGAVPPSVVELIGAFPAFALAAAVLVVTLTVLGSMLWFVTVVRTFRILPPQAIGAALAAGAVGVLAVGLAIAGQVEPAILTATGAFVLWDIGEYADGVRTELGSGAATLRAELVHIGGAVLTGAVVAVATVACYRWAMRELTITTPAHAAVTVGTGLLAVVLVVWALRG
;
A
#
# COMPACT_ATOMS: atom_id res chain seq x y z
N MET A 1 -79.49 -5.36 41.81
CA MET A 1 -79.57 -6.71 42.39
C MET A 1 -78.84 -7.66 41.45
N THR A 2 -77.60 -8.00 41.84
CA THR A 2 -76.94 -9.34 41.87
C THR A 2 -77.18 -10.36 40.74
N PRO A 3 -76.27 -11.34 40.59
CA PRO A 3 -74.80 -11.33 40.48
C PRO A 3 -74.39 -12.23 39.25
N ASP A 4 -73.14 -12.42 38.82
CA ASP A 4 -72.17 -13.33 39.42
C ASP A 4 -70.87 -13.39 38.59
N SER A 5 -69.82 -13.73 39.32
CA SER A 5 -68.43 -13.98 38.99
C SER A 5 -68.18 -15.08 37.95
N ILE A 6 -67.16 -14.90 37.09
CA ILE A 6 -66.25 -15.99 36.70
C ILE A 6 -64.80 -15.48 36.74
N THR A 7 -64.09 -16.02 37.73
CA THR A 7 -62.64 -16.10 37.85
C THR A 7 -62.02 -16.85 36.67
N GLY A 8 -61.03 -16.22 36.01
CA GLY A 8 -60.21 -16.85 34.97
C GLY A 8 -58.73 -16.51 35.17
N THR A 9 -58.10 -17.16 36.14
CA THR A 9 -56.65 -17.27 36.25
C THR A 9 -56.12 -18.13 35.10
N GLY A 10 -55.63 -17.50 34.03
CA GLY A 10 -55.06 -18.16 32.85
C GLY A 10 -53.69 -17.60 32.50
N THR A 11 -52.68 -18.09 33.23
CA THR A 11 -51.26 -18.20 32.83
C THR A 11 -50.77 -17.32 31.66
N ASP A 12 -50.25 -16.14 32.01
CA ASP A 12 -49.50 -15.23 31.15
C ASP A 12 -48.07 -15.73 30.89
N ARG A 13 -47.93 -16.94 30.30
CA ARG A 13 -46.64 -17.60 30.00
C ARG A 13 -46.44 -17.86 28.49
N GLY A 14 -47.16 -17.14 27.63
CA GLY A 14 -47.14 -17.37 26.17
C GLY A 14 -46.45 -16.30 25.32
N GLN A 15 -46.21 -15.08 25.83
CA GLN A 15 -45.81 -13.95 24.99
C GLN A 15 -44.29 -13.68 24.86
N GLU A 16 -43.44 -14.31 25.68
CA GLU A 16 -41.99 -14.12 25.53
C GLU A 16 -41.38 -14.93 24.37
N GLY A 17 -42.01 -16.03 23.95
CA GLY A 17 -41.49 -16.92 22.90
C GLY A 17 -41.66 -16.41 21.46
N THR A 18 -42.66 -15.58 21.18
CA THR A 18 -42.96 -15.06 19.83
C THR A 18 -42.09 -13.85 19.47
N SER A 19 -41.71 -13.03 20.45
CA SER A 19 -40.86 -11.85 20.23
C SER A 19 -39.43 -12.23 19.81
N ALA A 20 -38.88 -13.32 20.35
CA ALA A 20 -37.53 -13.80 20.05
C ALA A 20 -37.42 -14.43 18.65
N ARG A 21 -38.43 -15.19 18.19
CA ARG A 21 -38.49 -15.73 16.82
C ARG A 21 -38.64 -14.61 15.78
N SER A 22 -39.44 -13.59 16.09
CA SER A 22 -39.61 -12.39 15.26
C SER A 22 -38.30 -11.61 15.10
N ARG A 23 -37.53 -11.39 16.17
CA ARG A 23 -36.23 -10.70 16.07
C ARG A 23 -35.21 -11.48 15.23
N ARG A 24 -35.17 -12.81 15.34
CA ARG A 24 -34.29 -13.65 14.51
C ARG A 24 -34.68 -13.65 13.04
N SER A 25 -35.97 -13.71 12.70
CA SER A 25 -36.42 -13.64 11.30
C SER A 25 -36.15 -12.27 10.69
N VAL A 26 -36.41 -11.18 11.42
CA VAL A 26 -36.10 -9.82 10.98
C VAL A 26 -34.59 -9.61 10.79
N ALA A 27 -33.75 -10.15 11.68
CA ALA A 27 -32.29 -10.10 11.52
C ALA A 27 -31.81 -10.92 10.30
N LEU A 28 -32.37 -12.10 10.07
CA LEU A 28 -32.04 -12.95 8.91
C LEU A 28 -32.49 -12.32 7.59
N GLU A 29 -33.68 -11.73 7.53
CA GLU A 29 -34.16 -11.02 6.35
C GLU A 29 -33.33 -9.77 6.08
N THR A 30 -33.02 -8.97 7.12
CA THR A 30 -32.12 -7.82 7.01
C THR A 30 -30.74 -8.26 6.52
N GLY A 31 -30.25 -9.40 7.01
CA GLY A 31 -29.01 -10.03 6.54
C GLY A 31 -29.06 -10.45 5.07
N LYS A 32 -30.14 -11.09 4.62
CA LYS A 32 -30.35 -11.45 3.20
C LYS A 32 -30.45 -10.22 2.30
N TYR A 33 -31.16 -9.17 2.73
CA TYR A 33 -31.23 -7.91 1.99
C TYR A 33 -29.86 -7.20 1.94
N ALA A 34 -29.12 -7.20 3.05
CA ALA A 34 -27.76 -6.67 3.11
C ALA A 34 -26.79 -7.46 2.19
N LEU A 35 -26.87 -8.78 2.19
CA LEU A 35 -26.08 -9.67 1.33
C LEU A 35 -26.43 -9.47 -0.15
N THR A 36 -27.70 -9.43 -0.52
CA THR A 36 -28.11 -9.22 -1.92
C THR A 36 -27.82 -7.80 -2.41
N ALA A 37 -27.94 -6.78 -1.54
CA ALA A 37 -27.51 -5.41 -1.83
C ALA A 37 -25.98 -5.28 -1.91
N GLY A 38 -25.26 -6.03 -1.08
CA GLY A 38 -23.81 -6.21 -1.11
C GLY A 38 -23.37 -6.85 -2.42
N ARG A 39 -23.98 -7.98 -2.81
CA ARG A 39 -23.77 -8.70 -4.07
C ARG A 39 -24.04 -7.80 -5.28
N ARG A 40 -25.20 -7.13 -5.33
CA ARG A 40 -25.53 -6.18 -6.41
C ARG A 40 -24.60 -4.96 -6.42
N GLY A 41 -24.13 -4.54 -5.25
CA GLY A 41 -23.13 -3.48 -5.11
C GLY A 41 -21.74 -3.91 -5.57
N LEU A 42 -21.36 -5.16 -5.31
CA LEU A 42 -20.15 -5.82 -5.75
C LEU A 42 -20.17 -5.98 -7.27
N TRP A 43 -21.23 -6.55 -7.85
CA TRP A 43 -21.39 -6.65 -9.31
C TRP A 43 -21.42 -5.29 -10.02
N ARG A 44 -21.98 -4.26 -9.38
CA ARG A 44 -21.90 -2.88 -9.91
C ARG A 44 -20.55 -2.22 -9.69
N ALA A 45 -19.79 -2.62 -8.67
CA ALA A 45 -18.43 -2.15 -8.45
C ALA A 45 -17.44 -2.84 -9.41
N LEU A 46 -17.71 -4.10 -9.72
CA LEU A 46 -17.10 -4.93 -10.77
C LEU A 46 -17.78 -4.70 -12.13
N ALA A 47 -18.28 -3.49 -12.38
CA ALA A 47 -18.98 -3.14 -13.62
C ALA A 47 -18.19 -3.65 -14.84
N ARG A 48 -18.94 -4.09 -15.87
CA ARG A 48 -18.46 -4.76 -17.09
C ARG A 48 -17.10 -4.20 -17.53
N PRO A 49 -15.99 -4.92 -17.30
CA PRO A 49 -14.69 -4.49 -17.80
C PRO A 49 -14.78 -4.35 -19.33
N THR A 50 -14.09 -3.36 -19.89
CA THR A 50 -13.93 -3.27 -21.35
C THR A 50 -13.16 -4.50 -21.85
N ALA A 51 -13.19 -4.79 -23.15
CA ALA A 51 -12.38 -5.87 -23.69
C ALA A 51 -10.89 -5.59 -23.46
N SER A 52 -10.48 -4.32 -23.56
CA SER A 52 -9.14 -3.86 -23.23
C SER A 52 -8.76 -4.11 -21.76
N ASP A 53 -9.67 -3.87 -20.81
CA ASP A 53 -9.44 -4.18 -19.39
C ASP A 53 -9.21 -5.69 -19.16
N VAL A 54 -10.04 -6.53 -19.79
CA VAL A 54 -9.91 -8.00 -19.69
C VAL A 54 -8.60 -8.48 -20.28
N VAL A 55 -8.22 -7.98 -21.47
CA VAL A 55 -6.96 -8.35 -22.12
C VAL A 55 -5.77 -7.86 -21.30
N MET A 56 -5.80 -6.63 -20.79
CA MET A 56 -4.72 -6.11 -19.94
C MET A 56 -4.55 -6.94 -18.67
N ILE A 57 -5.65 -7.33 -18.01
CA ILE A 57 -5.60 -8.25 -16.85
C ILE A 57 -5.03 -9.61 -17.28
N ALA A 58 -5.56 -10.23 -18.33
CA ALA A 58 -5.10 -11.53 -18.80
C ALA A 58 -3.63 -11.53 -19.20
N CYS A 59 -3.16 -10.52 -19.93
CA CYS A 59 -1.77 -10.35 -20.30
C CYS A 59 -0.88 -10.10 -19.08
N THR A 60 -1.30 -9.28 -18.11
CA THR A 60 -0.53 -9.06 -16.88
C THR A 60 -0.39 -10.37 -16.08
N LEU A 61 -1.47 -11.15 -15.97
CA LEU A 61 -1.45 -12.46 -15.31
C LEU A 61 -0.58 -13.47 -16.06
N ALA A 62 -0.70 -13.53 -17.39
CA ALA A 62 0.08 -14.44 -18.22
C ALA A 62 1.59 -14.11 -18.18
N ILE A 63 1.95 -12.83 -18.28
CA ILE A 63 3.34 -12.37 -18.14
C ILE A 63 3.82 -12.65 -16.72
N GLY A 64 3.07 -12.26 -15.69
CA GLY A 64 3.49 -12.45 -14.30
C GLY A 64 3.68 -13.91 -13.91
N ILE A 65 2.77 -14.82 -14.31
CA ILE A 65 2.92 -16.25 -14.03
C ILE A 65 3.98 -16.88 -14.94
N GLY A 66 3.90 -16.65 -16.26
CA GLY A 66 4.77 -17.27 -17.24
C GLY A 66 6.23 -16.84 -17.11
N ILE A 67 6.47 -15.54 -16.95
CA ILE A 67 7.82 -14.98 -16.80
C ILE A 67 8.27 -15.02 -15.33
N GLY A 68 7.40 -14.68 -14.38
CA GLY A 68 7.75 -14.72 -12.96
C GLY A 68 8.11 -16.12 -12.48
N SER A 69 7.47 -17.17 -13.01
CA SER A 69 7.82 -18.56 -12.67
C SER A 69 9.27 -18.93 -13.05
N ARG A 70 9.89 -18.25 -14.01
CA ARG A 70 11.30 -18.46 -14.36
C ARG A 70 12.28 -17.88 -13.35
N LEU A 71 11.85 -16.92 -12.54
CA LEU A 71 12.69 -16.24 -11.54
C LEU A 71 12.45 -16.76 -10.13
N VAL A 72 11.20 -17.09 -9.79
CA VAL A 72 10.81 -17.43 -8.41
C VAL A 72 10.04 -18.74 -8.27
N GLY A 73 9.85 -19.48 -9.37
CA GLY A 73 9.04 -20.70 -9.40
C GLY A 73 7.54 -20.42 -9.57
N PHE A 74 6.81 -21.41 -10.10
CA PHE A 74 5.38 -21.29 -10.41
C PHE A 74 4.54 -21.02 -9.15
N GLU A 75 4.79 -21.72 -8.05
CA GLU A 75 4.01 -21.61 -6.82
C GLU A 75 4.10 -20.21 -6.22
N LEU A 76 5.31 -19.65 -6.09
CA LEU A 76 5.49 -18.31 -5.54
C LEU A 76 4.95 -17.23 -6.47
N ALA A 77 5.11 -17.40 -7.79
CA ALA A 77 4.51 -16.49 -8.76
C ALA A 77 2.99 -16.50 -8.68
N ALA A 78 2.35 -17.68 -8.64
CA ALA A 78 0.91 -17.81 -8.50
C ALA A 78 0.40 -17.23 -7.17
N LEU A 79 1.12 -17.47 -6.07
CA LEU A 79 0.80 -16.92 -4.75
C LEU A 79 0.89 -15.39 -4.74
N ALA A 80 1.96 -14.81 -5.32
CA ALA A 80 2.14 -13.37 -5.44
C ALA A 80 1.03 -12.71 -6.26
N MET A 81 0.65 -13.32 -7.39
CA MET A 81 -0.42 -12.82 -8.24
C MET A 81 -1.79 -12.93 -7.53
N GLY A 82 -2.05 -14.05 -6.85
CA GLY A 82 -3.25 -14.23 -6.02
C GLY A 82 -3.35 -13.21 -4.88
N ALA A 83 -2.24 -12.94 -4.20
CA ALA A 83 -2.12 -11.92 -3.17
C ALA A 83 -2.43 -10.51 -3.71
N GLY A 84 -1.87 -10.15 -4.87
CA GLY A 84 -2.15 -8.88 -5.55
C GLY A 84 -3.62 -8.71 -5.91
N LEU A 85 -4.24 -9.73 -6.51
CA LEU A 85 -5.67 -9.73 -6.83
C LEU A 85 -6.56 -9.64 -5.58
N GLY A 86 -6.19 -10.35 -4.50
CA GLY A 86 -6.86 -10.26 -3.20
C GLY A 86 -6.80 -8.83 -2.64
N ALA A 87 -5.62 -8.21 -2.68
CA ALA A 87 -5.43 -6.82 -2.26
C ALA A 87 -6.26 -5.85 -3.12
N ALA A 88 -6.37 -6.08 -4.42
CA ALA A 88 -7.21 -5.28 -5.32
C ALA A 88 -8.69 -5.36 -4.92
N MET A 89 -9.21 -6.58 -4.76
CA MET A 89 -10.59 -6.83 -4.35
C MET A 89 -10.93 -6.13 -3.02
N VAL A 90 -10.09 -6.32 -2.00
CA VAL A 90 -10.30 -5.69 -0.69
C VAL A 90 -10.23 -4.18 -0.77
N THR A 91 -9.31 -3.63 -1.56
CA THR A 91 -9.21 -2.18 -1.80
C THR A 91 -10.49 -1.63 -2.41
N MET A 92 -11.09 -2.32 -3.39
CA MET A 92 -12.37 -1.93 -3.98
C MET A 92 -13.51 -1.93 -2.96
N LEU A 93 -13.58 -2.98 -2.13
CA LEU A 93 -14.60 -3.14 -1.10
C LEU A 93 -14.47 -2.05 -0.02
N LEU A 94 -13.27 -1.86 0.52
CA LEU A 94 -12.96 -0.82 1.51
C LEU A 94 -13.16 0.59 0.94
N GLY A 95 -12.91 0.78 -0.36
CA GLY A 95 -13.14 2.03 -1.07
C GLY A 95 -14.61 2.40 -1.30
N SER A 96 -15.54 1.47 -1.02
CA SER A 96 -16.97 1.67 -1.22
C SER A 96 -17.56 2.74 -0.29
N THR A 97 -18.56 3.47 -0.78
CA THR A 97 -19.30 4.48 -0.02
C THR A 97 -20.43 3.86 0.82
N ARG A 98 -20.75 2.59 0.59
CA ARG A 98 -21.77 1.83 1.32
C ARG A 98 -21.13 1.18 2.56
N PRO A 99 -21.59 1.48 3.79
CA PRO A 99 -21.01 0.95 5.02
C PRO A 99 -20.92 -0.58 5.05
N LEU A 100 -21.96 -1.28 4.59
CA LEU A 100 -22.01 -2.74 4.55
C LEU A 100 -20.92 -3.35 3.65
N VAL A 101 -20.71 -2.80 2.45
CA VAL A 101 -19.68 -3.27 1.51
C VAL A 101 -18.28 -2.99 2.07
N ARG A 102 -18.12 -1.83 2.72
CA ARG A 102 -16.87 -1.45 3.39
C ARG A 102 -16.59 -2.31 4.63
N GLY A 103 -17.62 -2.73 5.36
CA GLY A 103 -17.54 -3.68 6.47
C GLY A 103 -17.12 -5.07 6.00
N LEU A 104 -17.71 -5.56 4.90
CA LEU A 104 -17.26 -6.79 4.24
C LEU A 104 -15.79 -6.68 3.78
N GLY A 105 -15.38 -5.51 3.28
CA GLY A 105 -13.96 -5.22 3.03
C GLY A 105 -13.09 -5.35 4.27
N GLY A 106 -13.56 -4.89 5.44
CA GLY A 106 -12.88 -5.04 6.73
C GLY A 106 -12.82 -6.48 7.25
N VAL A 107 -13.78 -7.32 6.88
CA VAL A 107 -13.75 -8.76 7.14
C VAL A 107 -12.70 -9.42 6.25
N LEU A 108 -12.73 -9.15 4.95
CA LEU A 108 -11.86 -9.79 3.96
C LEU A 108 -10.41 -9.27 3.99
N VAL A 109 -10.15 -8.08 4.51
CA VAL A 109 -8.78 -7.52 4.57
C VAL A 109 -7.85 -8.34 5.47
N VAL A 110 -8.37 -9.01 6.51
CA VAL A 110 -7.57 -9.83 7.43
C VAL A 110 -7.01 -11.09 6.75
N PRO A 111 -7.82 -11.99 6.15
CA PRO A 111 -7.26 -13.15 5.43
C PRO A 111 -6.44 -12.73 4.20
N VAL A 112 -6.81 -11.63 3.53
CA VAL A 112 -6.03 -11.11 2.40
C VAL A 112 -4.71 -10.52 2.86
N SER A 113 -4.61 -9.88 4.03
CA SER A 113 -3.33 -9.38 4.53
C SER A 113 -2.39 -10.52 4.87
N VAL A 114 -2.90 -11.63 5.43
CA VAL A 114 -2.12 -12.86 5.63
C VAL A 114 -1.62 -13.40 4.29
N LEU A 115 -2.52 -13.59 3.32
CA LEU A 115 -2.14 -14.03 1.96
C LEU A 115 -1.10 -13.09 1.31
N PHE A 116 -1.25 -11.78 1.51
CA PHE A 116 -0.34 -10.76 1.00
C PHE A 116 1.03 -10.78 1.69
N SER A 117 1.05 -11.11 2.98
CA SER A 117 2.28 -11.20 3.74
C SER A 117 3.12 -12.43 3.39
N SER A 118 2.53 -13.53 2.93
CA SER A 118 3.29 -14.75 2.62
C SER A 118 4.36 -14.54 1.54
N PRO A 119 4.07 -13.93 0.36
CA PRO A 119 5.10 -13.57 -0.59
C PRO A 119 6.11 -12.56 -0.04
N ALA A 120 5.67 -11.61 0.79
CA ALA A 120 6.55 -10.59 1.37
C ALA A 120 7.55 -11.20 2.38
N LEU A 121 7.11 -12.15 3.20
CA LEU A 121 7.95 -12.88 4.15
C LEU A 121 8.95 -13.78 3.42
N LEU A 122 8.50 -14.50 2.39
CA LEU A 122 9.39 -15.31 1.55
C LEU A 122 10.44 -14.44 0.83
N ALA A 123 10.01 -13.30 0.29
CA ALA A 123 10.92 -12.31 -0.29
C ALA A 123 11.96 -11.80 0.74
N GLY A 124 11.53 -11.49 1.97
CA GLY A 124 12.42 -11.10 3.06
C GLY A 124 13.42 -12.18 3.42
N ALA A 125 12.96 -13.43 3.55
CA ALA A 125 13.82 -14.58 3.84
C ALA A 125 14.87 -14.81 2.75
N LEU A 126 14.49 -14.67 1.47
CA LEU A 126 15.42 -14.80 0.33
C LEU A 126 16.52 -13.73 0.37
N VAL A 127 16.18 -12.48 0.73
CA VAL A 127 17.15 -11.38 0.89
C VAL A 127 18.15 -11.68 2.01
N LEU A 128 17.67 -12.22 3.13
CA LEU A 128 18.51 -12.51 4.30
C LEU A 128 19.45 -13.70 4.07
N THR A 129 19.03 -14.67 3.25
CA THR A 129 19.75 -15.94 3.04
C THR A 129 20.68 -15.94 1.83
N SER A 130 20.49 -15.03 0.87
CA SER A 130 21.34 -14.98 -0.34
C SER A 130 21.66 -13.55 -0.77
N SER A 131 22.94 -13.21 -0.78
CA SER A 131 23.41 -11.91 -1.27
C SER A 131 23.24 -11.82 -2.80
N GLY A 132 22.56 -10.76 -3.27
CA GLY A 132 22.35 -10.49 -4.70
C GLY A 132 21.11 -11.17 -5.28
N ILE A 133 21.11 -12.51 -5.41
CA ILE A 133 19.99 -13.27 -6.01
C ILE A 133 18.71 -13.08 -5.17
N GLY A 134 18.83 -13.10 -3.85
CA GLY A 134 17.71 -12.91 -2.93
C GLY A 134 17.00 -11.57 -3.11
N VAL A 135 17.75 -10.51 -3.38
CA VAL A 135 17.19 -9.17 -3.65
C VAL A 135 16.43 -9.14 -4.96
N VAL A 136 16.96 -9.77 -6.01
CA VAL A 136 16.30 -9.84 -7.32
C VAL A 136 15.01 -10.66 -7.24
N SER A 137 15.04 -11.81 -6.56
CA SER A 137 13.86 -12.64 -6.32
C SER A 137 12.83 -11.88 -5.47
N ALA A 138 13.24 -11.18 -4.43
CA ALA A 138 12.34 -10.37 -3.61
C ALA A 138 11.68 -9.23 -4.39
N LEU A 139 12.46 -8.48 -5.17
CA LEU A 139 11.94 -7.44 -6.06
C LEU A 139 10.96 -8.01 -7.08
N THR A 140 11.26 -9.20 -7.60
CA THR A 140 10.38 -9.93 -8.52
C THR A 140 9.05 -10.29 -7.87
N VAL A 141 9.08 -10.87 -6.66
CA VAL A 141 7.85 -11.20 -5.92
C VAL A 141 7.01 -9.95 -5.68
N TRP A 142 7.63 -8.85 -5.24
CA TRP A 142 6.93 -7.57 -5.05
C TRP A 142 6.36 -7.01 -6.35
N ALA A 143 7.11 -7.08 -7.45
CA ALA A 143 6.64 -6.68 -8.77
C ALA A 143 5.41 -7.48 -9.20
N LEU A 144 5.39 -8.80 -8.99
CA LEU A 144 4.25 -9.65 -9.28
C LEU A 144 3.01 -9.25 -8.45
N VAL A 145 3.18 -9.07 -7.14
CA VAL A 145 2.10 -8.60 -6.26
C VAL A 145 1.53 -7.26 -6.73
N ILE A 146 2.40 -6.29 -7.04
CA ILE A 146 1.98 -4.96 -7.49
C ILE A 146 1.32 -5.04 -8.88
N ALA A 147 1.85 -5.84 -9.81
CA ALA A 147 1.30 -6.03 -11.14
C ALA A 147 -0.12 -6.61 -11.10
N ALA A 148 -0.34 -7.68 -10.34
CA ALA A 148 -1.66 -8.27 -10.16
C ALA A 148 -2.63 -7.33 -9.44
N PHE A 149 -2.17 -6.62 -8.41
CA PHE A 149 -2.97 -5.59 -7.75
C PHE A 149 -3.40 -4.51 -8.76
N ALA A 150 -2.45 -3.96 -9.51
CA ALA A 150 -2.63 -2.90 -10.47
C ALA A 150 -3.62 -3.28 -11.58
N ALA A 151 -3.43 -4.47 -12.15
CA ALA A 151 -4.32 -5.05 -13.14
C ALA A 151 -5.73 -5.23 -12.57
N GLY A 152 -5.84 -5.81 -11.37
CA GLY A 152 -7.11 -6.00 -10.69
C GLY A 152 -7.86 -4.70 -10.44
N VAL A 153 -7.17 -3.60 -10.13
CA VAL A 153 -7.80 -2.29 -9.85
C VAL A 153 -7.99 -1.38 -11.07
N ALA A 154 -7.43 -1.71 -12.24
CA ALA A 154 -7.53 -0.85 -13.42
C ALA A 154 -8.97 -0.56 -13.89
N PRO A 155 -9.90 -1.54 -13.92
CA PRO A 155 -11.29 -1.30 -14.32
C PRO A 155 -12.06 -0.39 -13.35
N TRP A 156 -11.48 -0.11 -12.17
CA TRP A 156 -12.15 0.61 -11.11
C TRP A 156 -11.97 2.13 -11.26
N ASN A 157 -12.98 2.79 -11.85
CA ASN A 157 -13.05 4.25 -12.07
C ASN A 157 -12.85 5.13 -10.80
N ARG A 158 -12.84 4.52 -9.60
CA ARG A 158 -12.58 5.21 -8.34
C ARG A 158 -11.10 5.23 -7.93
N LEU A 159 -10.23 4.50 -8.62
CA LEU A 159 -8.78 4.54 -8.40
C LEU A 159 -8.26 5.99 -8.46
N GLY A 160 -8.68 6.71 -9.51
CA GLY A 160 -8.46 8.14 -9.72
C GLY A 160 -9.25 9.09 -8.81
N ASN A 161 -10.19 8.61 -7.99
CA ASN A 161 -11.03 9.46 -7.12
C ASN A 161 -10.81 9.23 -5.62
N GLY A 162 -9.64 8.72 -5.27
CA GLY A 162 -9.24 8.48 -3.88
C GLY A 162 -9.72 7.13 -3.35
N GLY A 163 -10.10 6.21 -4.24
CA GLY A 163 -10.46 4.83 -3.91
C GLY A 163 -9.34 4.10 -3.19
N VAL A 164 -8.10 4.12 -3.71
CA VAL A 164 -6.93 3.52 -3.05
C VAL A 164 -6.72 4.09 -1.66
N ARG A 165 -6.77 5.43 -1.52
CA ARG A 165 -6.64 6.09 -0.23
C ARG A 165 -7.73 5.65 0.75
N ARG A 166 -8.98 5.47 0.29
CA ARG A 166 -10.07 4.93 1.12
C ARG A 166 -9.84 3.46 1.48
N GLY A 167 -9.22 2.69 0.60
CA GLY A 167 -8.72 1.34 0.86
C GLY A 167 -7.67 1.36 1.97
N ALA A 168 -6.58 2.13 1.80
CA ALA A 168 -5.51 2.30 2.78
C ALA A 168 -6.06 2.70 4.16
N THR A 169 -6.91 3.73 4.23
CA THR A 169 -7.56 4.11 5.51
C THR A 169 -8.46 3.01 6.07
N GLY A 170 -9.13 2.24 5.22
CA GLY A 170 -9.96 1.10 5.64
C GLY A 170 -9.12 -0.02 6.24
N THR A 171 -7.97 -0.33 5.64
CA THR A 171 -7.00 -1.30 6.14
C THR A 171 -6.43 -0.86 7.49
N THR A 172 -6.02 0.41 7.62
CA THR A 172 -5.56 0.96 8.91
C THR A 172 -6.66 0.89 9.98
N LEU A 173 -7.91 1.20 9.62
CA LEU A 173 -9.04 1.09 10.56
C LEU A 173 -9.31 -0.37 10.95
N ALA A 174 -9.16 -1.33 10.04
CA ALA A 174 -9.27 -2.74 10.37
C ALA A 174 -8.16 -3.17 11.34
N ALA A 175 -6.92 -2.71 11.13
CA ALA A 175 -5.81 -2.93 12.06
C ALA A 175 -6.10 -2.36 13.45
N LEU A 176 -6.69 -1.17 13.55
CA LEU A 176 -7.15 -0.62 14.83
C LEU A 176 -8.23 -1.48 15.49
N GLY A 177 -9.09 -2.14 14.70
CA GLY A 177 -10.04 -3.12 15.21
C GLY A 177 -9.36 -4.35 15.82
N VAL A 178 -8.32 -4.87 15.16
CA VAL A 178 -7.49 -5.98 15.66
C VAL A 178 -6.82 -5.58 16.97
N VAL A 179 -6.16 -4.42 17.01
CA VAL A 179 -5.52 -3.87 18.22
C VAL A 179 -6.54 -3.68 19.34
N GLY A 180 -7.74 -3.18 19.03
CA GLY A 180 -8.80 -3.01 20.03
C GLY A 180 -9.24 -4.34 20.66
N VAL A 181 -9.32 -5.42 19.88
CA VAL A 181 -9.61 -6.76 20.40
C VAL A 181 -8.50 -7.26 21.31
N VAL A 182 -7.23 -7.08 20.92
CA VAL A 182 -6.07 -7.44 21.75
C VAL A 182 -6.09 -6.65 23.04
N ALA A 183 -6.23 -5.33 22.97
CA ALA A 183 -6.28 -4.46 24.13
C ALA A 183 -7.41 -4.87 25.09
N LEU A 184 -8.61 -5.14 24.60
CA LEU A 184 -9.73 -5.59 25.45
C LEU A 184 -9.50 -6.96 26.10
N ARG A 185 -8.76 -7.85 25.43
CA ARG A 185 -8.48 -9.20 25.94
C ARG A 185 -7.29 -9.26 26.88
N VAL A 186 -6.28 -8.42 26.65
CA VAL A 186 -4.99 -8.44 27.34
C VAL A 186 -4.92 -7.39 28.47
N ALA A 187 -5.65 -6.27 28.36
CA ALA A 187 -5.68 -5.23 29.40
C ALA A 187 -6.07 -5.69 30.82
N PRO A 188 -6.85 -6.78 31.03
CA PRO A 188 -7.12 -7.28 32.38
C PRO A 188 -5.88 -7.81 33.11
N GLU A 189 -4.79 -8.14 32.40
CA GLU A 189 -3.57 -8.72 32.98
C GLU A 189 -2.53 -7.63 33.27
N SER A 190 -2.29 -7.34 34.55
CA SER A 190 -1.35 -6.30 34.99
C SER A 190 0.08 -6.55 34.52
N ALA A 191 0.55 -7.81 34.57
CA ALA A 191 1.90 -8.18 34.13
C ALA A 191 2.13 -7.89 32.64
N VAL A 192 1.14 -8.15 31.78
CA VAL A 192 1.26 -7.86 30.35
C VAL A 192 1.17 -6.36 30.10
N ARG A 193 0.36 -5.62 30.87
CA ARG A 193 0.30 -4.16 30.77
C ARG A 193 1.65 -3.50 31.06
N ASP A 194 2.31 -3.92 32.15
CA ASP A 194 3.60 -3.36 32.55
C ASP A 194 4.68 -3.66 31.50
N ARG A 195 4.76 -4.91 31.03
CA ARG A 195 5.68 -5.31 29.94
C ARG A 195 5.36 -4.61 28.62
N THR A 196 4.08 -4.43 28.29
CA THR A 196 3.67 -3.69 27.08
C THR A 196 4.11 -2.24 27.18
N SER A 197 3.98 -1.61 28.34
CA SER A 197 4.42 -0.23 28.53
C SER A 197 5.94 -0.08 28.38
N ALA A 198 6.72 -0.99 28.96
CA ALA A 198 8.17 -1.02 28.82
C ALA A 198 8.60 -1.22 27.36
N ALA A 199 8.04 -2.22 26.67
CA ALA A 199 8.33 -2.48 25.26
C ALA A 199 7.92 -1.30 24.36
N VAL A 200 6.80 -0.63 24.62
CA VAL A 200 6.40 0.57 23.88
C VAL A 200 7.39 1.71 24.11
N VAL A 201 7.83 1.93 25.34
CA VAL A 201 8.84 2.95 25.66
C VAL A 201 10.16 2.63 24.95
N ASP A 202 10.60 1.38 24.95
CA ASP A 202 11.85 0.98 24.30
C ASP A 202 11.76 1.06 22.77
N VAL A 203 10.65 0.62 22.17
CA VAL A 203 10.44 0.75 20.72
C VAL A 203 10.35 2.23 20.32
N LEU A 204 9.69 3.06 21.12
CA LEU A 204 9.66 4.51 20.89
C LEU A 204 11.02 5.16 21.13
N GLY A 205 11.82 4.63 22.06
CA GLY A 205 13.20 5.04 22.32
C GLY A 205 14.08 4.73 21.11
N VAL A 206 14.10 3.49 20.64
CA VAL A 206 14.85 3.05 19.45
C VAL A 206 14.38 3.79 18.19
N ALA A 207 13.08 3.95 17.99
CA ALA A 207 12.55 4.74 16.89
C ALA A 207 12.93 6.22 17.04
N GLY A 208 12.91 6.76 18.25
CA GLY A 208 13.37 8.10 18.58
C GLY A 208 14.85 8.29 18.23
N ASP A 209 15.71 7.35 18.62
CA ASP A 209 17.14 7.37 18.32
C ASP A 209 17.40 7.23 16.81
N ALA A 210 16.72 6.31 16.13
CA ALA A 210 16.84 6.11 14.68
C ALA A 210 16.30 7.29 13.86
N VAL A 211 15.39 8.10 14.41
CA VAL A 211 14.76 9.22 13.69
C VAL A 211 15.39 10.56 14.08
N ILE A 212 15.81 10.73 15.33
CA ILE A 212 16.29 11.99 15.91
C ILE A 212 17.81 12.00 16.06
N ALA A 213 18.41 10.97 16.64
CA ALA A 213 19.87 10.92 16.84
C ALA A 213 20.59 10.52 15.54
N ALA A 214 20.08 9.49 14.85
CA ALA A 214 20.53 8.86 13.61
C ALA A 214 21.99 9.15 13.19
N ASN A 215 22.89 8.41 13.85
CA ASN A 215 24.30 8.26 13.49
C ASN A 215 24.54 7.09 12.52
N ASP A 216 23.46 6.46 12.05
CA ASP A 216 23.52 5.16 11.39
C ASP A 216 23.52 5.29 9.87
N SER A 217 23.71 4.16 9.17
CA SER A 217 23.73 4.11 7.69
C SER A 217 22.44 4.58 7.02
N TRP A 218 21.35 4.71 7.79
CA TRP A 218 20.05 5.19 7.32
C TRP A 218 19.80 6.67 7.57
N ALA A 219 20.78 7.41 8.08
CA ALA A 219 20.64 8.82 8.45
C ALA A 219 20.15 9.71 7.29
N VAL A 220 20.67 9.50 6.08
CA VAL A 220 20.29 10.27 4.87
C VAL A 220 18.85 9.95 4.46
N VAL A 221 18.50 8.66 4.42
CA VAL A 221 17.16 8.19 4.02
C VAL A 221 16.10 8.61 5.03
N SER A 222 16.35 8.43 6.33
CA SER A 222 15.44 8.83 7.41
C SER A 222 15.23 10.35 7.43
N PHE A 223 16.30 11.14 7.29
CA PHE A 223 16.20 12.60 7.19
C PHE A 223 15.37 13.04 5.98
N ALA A 224 15.67 12.49 4.79
CA ALA A 224 14.91 12.80 3.58
C ALA A 224 13.44 12.38 3.70
N GLY A 225 13.17 11.22 4.31
CA GLY A 225 11.84 10.73 4.64
C GLY A 225 11.08 11.66 5.60
N LEU A 226 11.74 12.18 6.64
CA LEU A 226 11.16 13.17 7.56
C LEU A 226 10.83 14.48 6.85
N VAL A 227 11.74 15.01 6.03
CA VAL A 227 11.51 16.23 5.24
C VAL A 227 10.33 16.03 4.29
N LEU A 228 10.29 14.88 3.60
CA LEU A 228 9.20 14.49 2.71
C LEU A 228 7.86 14.45 3.46
N LEU A 229 7.82 13.75 4.59
CA LEU A 229 6.64 13.56 5.42
C LEU A 229 6.13 14.90 5.99
N ALA A 230 7.02 15.69 6.57
CA ALA A 230 6.71 17.01 7.12
C ALA A 230 6.17 17.95 6.04
N ALA A 231 6.80 18.00 4.87
CA ALA A 231 6.35 18.84 3.75
C ALA A 231 4.98 18.39 3.21
N LEU A 232 4.75 17.09 3.06
CA LEU A 232 3.48 16.53 2.59
C LEU A 232 2.33 16.82 3.56
N ILE A 233 2.54 16.53 4.85
CA ILE A 233 1.52 16.70 5.88
C ILE A 233 1.26 18.19 6.10
N SER A 234 2.29 19.04 6.13
CA SER A 234 2.11 20.50 6.25
C SER A 234 1.34 21.07 5.05
N SER A 235 1.72 20.73 3.81
CA SER A 235 0.98 21.15 2.60
C SER A 235 -0.49 20.72 2.64
N ARG A 236 -0.74 19.52 3.21
CA ARG A 236 -2.08 18.99 3.39
C ARG A 236 -2.84 19.75 4.47
N ALA A 237 -2.26 19.95 5.65
CA ALA A 237 -2.84 20.73 6.75
C ALA A 237 -3.23 22.13 6.27
N LEU A 238 -2.31 22.81 5.58
CA LEU A 238 -2.52 24.14 5.02
C LEU A 238 -3.67 24.24 4.03
N ARG A 239 -3.99 23.15 3.31
CA ARG A 239 -5.12 23.10 2.38
C ARG A 239 -6.46 22.89 3.10
N TYR A 240 -6.45 22.21 4.24
CA TYR A 240 -7.67 21.83 4.95
C TYR A 240 -8.08 22.84 6.01
N LEU A 241 -7.13 23.58 6.59
CA LEU A 241 -7.41 24.55 7.64
C LEU A 241 -8.04 25.82 7.05
N PRO A 242 -9.24 26.23 7.52
CA PRO A 242 -9.92 27.42 7.02
C PRO A 242 -9.36 28.68 7.70
N PHE A 243 -8.08 29.00 7.47
CA PHE A 243 -7.41 30.14 8.11
C PHE A 243 -8.10 31.49 7.83
N GLU A 244 -8.82 31.59 6.71
CA GLU A 244 -9.66 32.73 6.34
C GLU A 244 -10.73 33.09 7.38
N ARG A 245 -11.12 32.13 8.24
CA ARG A 245 -12.09 32.33 9.32
C ARG A 245 -11.46 32.93 10.58
N ILE A 246 -10.14 32.82 10.73
CA ILE A 246 -9.41 33.27 11.92
C ILE A 246 -8.89 34.70 11.73
N VAL A 247 -8.76 35.15 10.48
CA VAL A 247 -8.12 36.40 10.12
C VAL A 247 -9.16 37.44 9.64
N PRO A 248 -9.05 38.72 10.06
CA PRO A 248 -9.92 39.81 9.60
C PRO A 248 -9.95 39.94 8.06
N PRO A 249 -11.06 40.41 7.47
CA PRO A 249 -11.25 40.49 6.01
C PRO A 249 -10.08 41.13 5.26
N ASP A 250 -9.55 42.24 5.80
CA ASP A 250 -8.51 43.05 5.16
C ASP A 250 -7.16 42.31 5.03
N ARG A 251 -6.94 41.28 5.85
CA ARG A 251 -5.70 40.48 5.86
C ARG A 251 -5.86 39.11 5.18
N ARG A 252 -7.04 38.78 4.65
CA ARG A 252 -7.28 37.49 3.97
C ARG A 252 -6.46 37.32 2.70
N GLY A 253 -6.27 38.40 1.93
CA GLY A 253 -5.49 38.38 0.70
C GLY A 253 -4.01 38.03 0.94
N SER A 254 -3.37 38.70 1.90
CA SER A 254 -1.97 38.44 2.25
C SER A 254 -1.77 37.05 2.86
N LEU A 255 -2.70 36.59 3.71
CA LEU A 255 -2.68 35.24 4.26
C LEU A 255 -2.84 34.17 3.18
N ALA A 256 -3.80 34.34 2.25
CA ALA A 256 -4.02 33.41 1.15
C ALA A 256 -2.79 33.31 0.25
N ALA A 257 -2.14 34.44 -0.07
CA ALA A 257 -0.88 34.47 -0.81
C ALA A 257 0.27 33.77 -0.05
N GLY A 258 0.38 34.00 1.25
CA GLY A 258 1.35 33.34 2.12
C GLY A 258 1.16 31.81 2.16
N ILE A 259 -0.08 31.34 2.33
CA ILE A 259 -0.43 29.91 2.31
C ILE A 259 -0.15 29.31 0.94
N ALA A 260 -0.48 30.00 -0.15
CA ALA A 260 -0.21 29.54 -1.50
C ALA A 260 1.31 29.39 -1.73
N ARG A 261 2.11 30.37 -1.30
CA ARG A 261 3.58 30.33 -1.37
C ARG A 261 4.13 29.17 -0.53
N LEU A 262 3.69 29.00 0.71
CA LEU A 262 4.14 27.92 1.58
C LEU A 262 3.78 26.55 1.01
N ARG A 263 2.57 26.38 0.45
CA ARG A 263 2.18 25.15 -0.26
C ARG A 263 3.04 24.87 -1.49
N TRP A 264 3.42 25.91 -2.23
CA TRP A 264 4.33 25.79 -3.37
C TRP A 264 5.73 25.33 -2.90
N VAL A 265 6.26 25.94 -1.83
CA VAL A 265 7.53 25.53 -1.20
C VAL A 265 7.46 24.08 -0.74
N CYS A 266 6.43 23.69 0.03
CA CYS A 266 6.25 22.31 0.46
C CYS A 266 6.15 21.34 -0.73
N SER A 267 5.51 21.74 -1.84
CA SER A 267 5.46 20.91 -3.05
C SER A 267 6.82 20.76 -3.73
N ARG A 268 7.70 21.77 -3.67
CA ARG A 268 9.06 21.69 -4.21
C ARG A 268 9.96 20.86 -3.30
N VAL A 269 9.95 21.15 -2.00
CA VAL A 269 10.70 20.41 -0.98
C VAL A 269 10.34 18.93 -0.99
N SER A 270 9.05 18.59 -1.05
CA SER A 270 8.62 17.18 -1.12
C SER A 270 9.10 16.46 -2.39
N ARG A 271 9.15 17.14 -3.55
CA ARG A 271 9.73 16.53 -4.78
C ARG A 271 11.24 16.33 -4.65
N VAL A 272 11.97 17.32 -4.14
CA VAL A 272 13.42 17.22 -3.92
C VAL A 272 13.73 16.10 -2.91
N ALA A 273 13.02 16.05 -1.79
CA ALA A 273 13.18 15.02 -0.78
C ALA A 273 12.86 13.62 -1.34
N LEU A 274 11.82 13.48 -2.16
CA LEU A 274 11.50 12.22 -2.84
C LEU A 274 12.63 11.78 -3.77
N VAL A 275 13.15 12.68 -4.60
CA VAL A 275 14.30 12.39 -5.48
C VAL A 275 15.51 11.99 -4.64
N LEU A 276 15.76 12.68 -3.53
CA LEU A 276 16.88 12.36 -2.64
C LEU A 276 16.74 10.98 -1.97
N VAL A 277 15.53 10.59 -1.55
CA VAL A 277 15.24 9.22 -1.08
C VAL A 277 15.52 8.20 -2.18
N ILE A 278 15.00 8.44 -3.39
CA ILE A 278 15.19 7.52 -4.53
C ILE A 278 16.67 7.40 -4.86
N VAL A 279 17.40 8.51 -4.94
CA VAL A 279 18.84 8.52 -5.24
C VAL A 279 19.63 7.86 -4.13
N ALA A 280 19.34 8.12 -2.86
CA ALA A 280 20.04 7.50 -1.74
C ALA A 280 19.88 5.97 -1.71
N VAL A 281 18.70 5.46 -2.09
CA VAL A 281 18.42 4.02 -2.18
C VAL A 281 18.95 3.42 -3.49
N ALA A 282 18.82 4.11 -4.61
CA ALA A 282 19.25 3.63 -5.93
C ALA A 282 20.79 3.64 -6.06
N ALA A 283 21.47 4.67 -5.54
CA ALA A 283 22.93 4.75 -5.55
C ALA A 283 23.56 3.56 -4.81
N SER A 284 22.99 3.14 -3.67
CA SER A 284 23.44 1.94 -2.95
C SER A 284 23.28 0.63 -3.73
N SER A 285 22.41 0.59 -4.75
CA SER A 285 22.16 -0.60 -5.57
C SER A 285 23.02 -0.72 -6.83
N VAL A 286 23.71 0.36 -7.22
CA VAL A 286 24.36 0.50 -8.54
C VAL A 286 25.89 0.38 -8.47
N SER A 287 26.51 0.74 -7.35
CA SER A 287 27.97 0.70 -7.23
C SER A 287 28.48 -0.63 -6.67
N ALA A 288 29.37 -1.29 -7.43
CA ALA A 288 30.09 -2.50 -7.01
C ALA A 288 30.93 -2.36 -5.72
N ARG A 289 31.06 -1.15 -5.16
CA ARG A 289 31.76 -0.84 -3.90
C ARG A 289 30.87 -0.84 -2.65
N PHE A 290 29.55 -0.96 -2.79
CA PHE A 290 28.65 -0.80 -1.65
C PHE A 290 27.81 -2.06 -1.44
N GLU A 291 28.34 -2.93 -0.59
CA GLU A 291 27.56 -3.99 0.05
C GLU A 291 26.43 -3.35 0.86
N THR A 292 25.19 -3.49 0.39
CA THR A 292 23.94 -3.52 1.20
C THR A 292 23.53 -2.29 2.03
N ARG A 293 24.27 -1.17 2.04
CA ARG A 293 23.97 -0.02 2.92
C ARG A 293 23.67 1.27 2.15
N PRO A 294 22.67 2.07 2.58
CA PRO A 294 22.39 3.38 1.98
C PRO A 294 23.56 4.34 2.14
N VAL A 295 23.55 5.42 1.35
CA VAL A 295 24.56 6.49 1.43
C VAL A 295 24.67 7.03 2.86
N THR A 296 25.87 6.96 3.43
CA THR A 296 26.12 7.41 4.81
C THR A 296 26.48 8.90 4.88
N PRO A 297 26.30 9.58 6.04
CA PRO A 297 26.75 10.97 6.19
C PRO A 297 28.26 11.15 5.94
N ALA A 298 29.08 10.16 6.30
CA ALA A 298 30.52 10.16 6.04
C ALA A 298 30.83 10.10 4.54
N GLU A 299 30.07 9.31 3.77
CA GLU A 299 30.17 9.28 2.31
C GLU A 299 29.73 10.58 1.66
N LEU A 300 28.71 11.27 2.19
CA LEU A 300 28.37 12.61 1.71
C LEU A 300 29.51 13.60 1.96
N GLN A 301 30.16 13.52 3.11
CA GLN A 301 31.27 14.40 3.49
C GLN A 301 32.51 14.18 2.61
N THR A 302 32.80 12.93 2.25
CA THR A 302 34.00 12.56 1.50
C THR A 302 33.78 12.51 -0.02
N GLY A 303 32.55 12.24 -0.47
CA GLY A 303 32.19 12.12 -1.88
C GLY A 303 31.82 13.44 -2.57
N LEU A 304 31.60 14.52 -1.81
CA LEU A 304 31.25 15.83 -2.35
C LEU A 304 32.29 16.90 -1.96
N PRO A 305 32.57 17.89 -2.84
CA PRO A 305 33.49 18.97 -2.52
C PRO A 305 33.09 19.72 -1.24
N ALA A 306 34.09 20.09 -0.43
CA ALA A 306 33.86 21.06 0.65
C ALA A 306 33.51 22.44 0.04
N PRO A 307 32.56 23.20 0.63
CA PRO A 307 31.86 22.96 1.88
C PRO A 307 30.53 22.17 1.75
N VAL A 308 30.18 21.71 0.55
CA VAL A 308 28.87 21.09 0.25
C VAL A 308 28.71 19.76 0.98
N GLY A 309 29.71 18.88 0.90
CA GLY A 309 29.68 17.58 1.59
C GLY A 309 29.55 17.71 3.11
N THR A 310 30.37 18.58 3.71
CA THR A 310 30.33 18.87 5.16
C THR A 310 29.01 19.49 5.60
N GLY A 311 28.46 20.42 4.81
CA GLY A 311 27.19 21.07 5.13
C GLY A 311 26.01 20.08 5.08
N LEU A 312 25.96 19.22 4.06
CA LEU A 312 24.91 18.21 3.93
C LEU A 312 24.99 17.14 5.02
N ALA A 313 26.18 16.63 5.32
CA ALA A 313 26.37 15.66 6.41
C ALA A 313 25.88 16.24 7.75
N THR A 314 26.28 17.47 8.07
CA THR A 314 25.86 18.18 9.29
C THR A 314 24.35 18.40 9.34
N LEU A 315 23.74 18.79 8.21
CA LEU A 315 22.30 19.02 8.14
C LEU A 315 21.49 17.73 8.30
N VAL A 316 21.96 16.64 7.70
CA VAL A 316 21.32 15.33 7.81
C VAL A 316 21.39 14.80 9.25
N THR A 317 22.51 14.98 9.95
CA THR A 317 22.69 14.48 11.33
C THR A 317 22.25 15.46 12.43
N ALA A 318 21.79 16.67 12.07
CA ALA A 318 21.34 17.67 13.03
C ALA A 318 20.07 17.21 13.78
N SER A 319 20.26 16.70 15.00
CA SER A 319 19.20 16.20 15.88
C SER A 319 18.13 17.25 16.18
N GLY A 320 18.54 18.51 16.39
CA GLY A 320 17.62 19.63 16.58
C GLY A 320 16.69 19.86 15.38
N LEU A 321 17.20 19.74 14.15
CA LEU A 321 16.39 19.89 12.94
C LEU A 321 15.43 18.70 12.77
N ARG A 322 15.91 17.47 13.00
CA ARG A 322 15.08 16.26 12.97
C ARG A 322 13.94 16.32 13.98
N PHE A 323 14.24 16.75 15.21
CA PHE A 323 13.23 16.95 16.26
C PHE A 323 12.17 17.97 15.81
N VAL A 324 12.59 19.10 15.25
CA VAL A 324 11.66 20.11 14.71
C VAL A 324 10.77 19.52 13.60
N LEU A 325 11.32 18.71 12.69
CA LEU A 325 10.55 18.04 11.64
C LEU A 325 9.52 17.05 12.21
N VAL A 326 9.87 16.30 13.25
CA VAL A 326 8.95 15.38 13.95
C VAL A 326 7.82 16.16 14.62
N VAL A 327 8.16 17.21 15.39
CA VAL A 327 7.18 18.06 16.07
C VAL A 327 6.25 18.73 15.06
N LEU A 328 6.80 19.30 13.98
CA LEU A 328 6.01 19.91 12.90
C LEU A 328 5.03 18.90 12.29
N THR A 329 5.50 17.68 12.04
CA THR A 329 4.68 16.58 11.51
C THR A 329 3.55 16.24 12.47
N ALA A 330 3.84 16.09 13.76
CA ALA A 330 2.87 15.78 14.80
C ALA A 330 1.80 16.88 14.93
N VAL A 331 2.21 18.16 14.96
CA VAL A 331 1.30 19.31 15.02
C VAL A 331 0.41 19.36 13.77
N ALA A 332 0.98 19.18 12.58
CA ALA A 332 0.21 19.20 11.34
C ALA A 332 -0.79 18.03 11.25
N LEU A 333 -0.44 16.84 11.74
CA LEU A 333 -1.36 15.71 11.89
C LEU A 333 -2.47 15.99 12.89
N ALA A 334 -2.15 16.57 14.05
CA ALA A 334 -3.14 16.94 15.07
C ALA A 334 -4.14 17.95 14.51
N LEU A 335 -3.67 18.98 13.80
CA LEU A 335 -4.52 19.97 13.14
C LEU A 335 -5.42 19.35 12.05
N LEU A 336 -4.88 18.43 11.25
CA LEU A 336 -5.67 17.67 10.27
C LEU A 336 -6.74 16.81 10.95
N GLY A 337 -6.40 16.19 12.08
CA GLY A 337 -7.32 15.39 12.89
C GLY A 337 -8.46 16.24 13.47
N LEU A 338 -8.13 17.39 14.06
CA LEU A 338 -9.10 18.34 14.62
C LEU A 338 -10.04 18.89 13.54
N GLU A 339 -9.50 19.35 12.41
CA GLU A 339 -10.32 19.87 11.31
C GLU A 339 -11.19 18.78 10.67
N TRP A 340 -10.66 17.56 10.59
CA TRP A 340 -11.45 16.41 10.18
C TRP A 340 -12.60 16.15 11.16
N GLY A 341 -12.33 16.10 12.47
CA GLY A 341 -13.34 15.97 13.53
C GLY A 341 -14.42 17.06 13.46
N ARG A 342 -14.01 18.32 13.28
CA ARG A 342 -14.94 19.45 13.09
C ARG A 342 -15.86 19.26 11.88
N ARG A 343 -15.31 18.81 10.74
CA ARG A 343 -16.10 18.52 9.52
C ARG A 343 -17.02 17.32 9.67
N LEU A 344 -16.65 16.36 10.52
CA LEU A 344 -17.48 15.21 10.84
C LEU A 344 -18.70 15.62 11.65
N LEU A 345 -18.51 16.47 12.67
CA LEU A 345 -19.58 16.99 13.53
C LEU A 345 -20.62 17.78 12.73
N GLY A 346 -20.21 18.51 11.69
CA GLY A 346 -21.13 19.23 10.79
C GLY A 346 -21.86 18.37 9.76
N ARG A 347 -21.68 17.05 9.76
CA ARG A 347 -22.34 16.11 8.83
C ARG A 347 -23.23 15.14 9.61
N ASN A 348 -24.00 14.31 8.90
CA ASN A 348 -24.74 13.22 9.53
C ASN A 348 -23.75 12.22 10.18
N VAL A 349 -23.47 12.46 11.47
CA VAL A 349 -22.44 11.79 12.27
C VAL A 349 -22.65 10.28 12.24
N ALA A 350 -23.89 9.81 12.39
CA ALA A 350 -24.23 8.39 12.35
C ALA A 350 -23.77 7.70 11.06
N ARG A 351 -23.99 8.33 9.90
CA ARG A 351 -23.54 7.78 8.61
C ARG A 351 -22.02 7.74 8.49
N VAL A 352 -21.33 8.74 9.03
CA VAL A 352 -19.86 8.76 8.95
C VAL A 352 -19.23 7.79 9.95
N CYS A 353 -19.72 7.76 11.19
CA CYS A 353 -19.33 6.77 12.18
C CYS A 353 -19.56 5.36 11.66
N ALA A 354 -20.71 5.05 11.07
CA ALA A 354 -20.96 3.74 10.46
C ALA A 354 -19.92 3.39 9.36
N ARG A 355 -19.47 4.36 8.55
CA ARG A 355 -18.44 4.13 7.52
C ARG A 355 -17.04 3.94 8.09
N LEU A 356 -16.72 4.62 9.19
CA LEU A 356 -15.41 4.55 9.84
C LEU A 356 -15.30 3.31 10.73
N LEU A 357 -16.37 2.96 11.43
CA LEU A 357 -16.43 1.79 12.31
C LEU A 357 -16.62 0.49 11.52
N ALA A 358 -17.21 0.51 10.32
CA ALA A 358 -17.44 -0.73 9.57
C ALA A 358 -16.15 -1.55 9.32
N PRO A 359 -15.02 -0.98 8.88
CA PRO A 359 -13.76 -1.72 8.80
C PRO A 359 -13.24 -2.19 10.15
N VAL A 360 -13.39 -1.38 11.20
CA VAL A 360 -12.96 -1.71 12.57
C VAL A 360 -13.70 -2.95 13.08
N VAL A 361 -15.03 -2.94 12.96
CA VAL A 361 -15.89 -4.05 13.38
C VAL A 361 -15.61 -5.30 12.54
N GLY A 362 -15.44 -5.15 11.21
CA GLY A 362 -15.09 -6.25 10.33
C GLY A 362 -13.76 -6.90 10.69
N GLY A 363 -12.71 -6.09 10.91
CA GLY A 363 -11.39 -6.56 11.31
C GLY A 363 -11.41 -7.22 12.69
N ALA A 364 -12.09 -6.61 13.67
CA ALA A 364 -12.25 -7.16 15.01
C ALA A 364 -12.97 -8.52 15.00
N ALA A 365 -14.08 -8.64 14.25
CA ALA A 365 -14.86 -9.88 14.18
C ALA A 365 -14.04 -11.03 13.60
N VAL A 366 -13.29 -10.79 12.52
CA VAL A 366 -12.47 -11.83 11.88
C VAL A 366 -11.24 -12.16 12.71
N THR A 367 -10.64 -11.18 13.39
CA THR A 367 -9.51 -11.41 14.31
C THR A 367 -9.87 -12.45 15.36
N LEU A 368 -11.06 -12.37 15.97
CA LEU A 368 -11.50 -13.35 16.96
C LEU A 368 -11.51 -14.78 16.39
N VAL A 369 -11.95 -14.95 15.14
CA VAL A 369 -12.01 -16.27 14.48
C VAL A 369 -10.63 -16.75 14.07
N VAL A 370 -9.85 -15.88 13.41
CA VAL A 370 -8.54 -16.22 12.82
C VAL A 370 -7.50 -16.42 13.91
N ALA A 371 -7.42 -15.54 14.91
CA ALA A 371 -6.46 -15.70 15.99
C ALA A 371 -6.78 -16.94 16.85
N GLN A 372 -8.05 -17.31 17.03
CA GLN A 372 -8.43 -18.57 17.68
C GLN A 372 -8.04 -19.79 16.83
N ALA A 373 -8.15 -19.72 15.50
CA ALA A 373 -7.73 -20.81 14.62
C ALA A 373 -6.20 -20.95 14.55
N LEU A 374 -5.48 -19.83 14.64
CA LEU A 374 -4.01 -19.78 14.58
C LEU A 374 -3.35 -20.09 15.93
N SER A 375 -4.02 -19.85 17.06
CA SER A 375 -3.41 -20.04 18.39
C SER A 375 -2.95 -21.46 18.66
N GLY A 376 -3.51 -22.47 17.97
CA GLY A 376 -3.07 -23.87 18.10
C GLY A 376 -1.86 -24.25 17.24
N ARG A 377 -1.51 -23.47 16.20
CA ARG A 377 -0.41 -23.77 15.25
C ARG A 377 0.74 -22.77 15.30
N ALA A 378 0.46 -21.51 15.64
CA ALA A 378 1.48 -20.46 15.74
C ALA A 378 2.46 -20.67 16.91
N LEU A 379 2.11 -21.52 17.88
CA LEU A 379 2.94 -21.88 19.03
C LEU A 379 4.07 -22.88 18.71
N GLU A 380 4.08 -23.50 17.52
CA GLU A 380 5.12 -24.48 17.15
C GLU A 380 6.39 -23.82 16.60
N THR A 381 6.34 -22.52 16.28
CA THR A 381 7.49 -21.78 15.74
C THR A 381 8.18 -21.01 16.87
N ASP A 382 9.49 -21.22 17.02
CA ASP A 382 10.33 -20.49 17.99
C ASP A 382 10.53 -19.04 17.54
N LEU A 383 9.51 -18.20 17.82
CA LEU A 383 9.52 -16.78 17.50
C LEU A 383 10.56 -16.02 18.32
N GLU A 384 10.87 -16.47 19.54
CA GLU A 384 11.87 -15.84 20.40
C GLU A 384 13.25 -16.00 19.77
N GLY A 385 13.62 -17.23 19.41
CA GLY A 385 14.88 -17.50 18.70
C GLY A 385 14.99 -16.80 17.34
N ALA A 386 13.88 -16.61 16.63
CA ALA A 386 13.86 -15.89 15.35
C ALA A 386 14.04 -14.36 15.49
N LEU A 387 13.76 -13.79 16.67
CA LEU A 387 13.84 -12.35 16.94
C LEU A 387 15.05 -11.95 17.78
N GLU A 388 15.76 -12.93 18.33
CA GLU A 388 16.97 -12.71 19.11
C GLU A 388 18.03 -11.97 18.27
N GLY A 389 18.52 -10.84 18.79
CA GLY A 389 19.47 -9.96 18.10
C GLY A 389 18.87 -9.05 17.02
N ALA A 390 17.60 -9.23 16.63
CA ALA A 390 16.92 -8.37 15.66
C ALA A 390 16.05 -7.27 16.30
N VAL A 391 15.59 -7.49 17.54
CA VAL A 391 14.65 -6.60 18.25
C VAL A 391 15.11 -6.40 19.70
N PRO A 392 14.82 -5.26 20.36
CA PRO A 392 15.20 -5.06 21.77
C PRO A 392 14.74 -6.20 22.69
N PRO A 393 15.54 -6.57 23.72
CA PRO A 393 15.22 -7.67 24.64
C PRO A 393 13.83 -7.54 25.28
N SER A 394 13.38 -6.33 25.61
CA SER A 394 12.05 -6.07 26.16
C SER A 394 10.90 -6.45 25.23
N VAL A 395 11.11 -6.41 23.91
CA VAL A 395 10.11 -6.87 22.94
C VAL A 395 10.10 -8.39 22.86
N VAL A 396 11.28 -9.03 22.93
CA VAL A 396 11.38 -10.50 22.99
C VAL A 396 10.68 -11.02 24.25
N GLU A 397 10.97 -10.41 25.41
CA GLU A 397 10.30 -10.72 26.68
C GLU A 397 8.78 -10.46 26.63
N LEU A 398 8.33 -9.40 25.95
CA LEU A 398 6.90 -9.14 25.75
C LEU A 398 6.25 -10.21 24.88
N ILE A 399 6.92 -10.69 23.84
CA ILE A 399 6.42 -11.72 22.94
C ILE A 399 6.27 -13.05 23.69
N GLY A 400 7.24 -13.43 24.51
CA GLY A 400 7.15 -14.60 25.39
C GLY A 400 6.09 -14.48 26.49
N ALA A 401 5.73 -13.24 26.87
CA ALA A 401 4.65 -12.97 27.82
C ALA A 401 3.25 -13.08 27.21
N PHE A 402 3.11 -12.99 25.88
CA PHE A 402 1.80 -12.91 25.26
C PHE A 402 1.12 -14.28 25.19
N PRO A 403 -0.20 -14.35 25.48
CA PRO A 403 -0.97 -15.54 25.14
C PRO A 403 -0.93 -15.73 23.62
N ALA A 404 -0.98 -16.98 23.14
CA ALA A 404 -0.90 -17.32 21.71
C ALA A 404 -1.90 -16.55 20.84
N PHE A 405 -3.07 -16.23 21.39
CA PHE A 405 -4.06 -15.36 20.74
C PHE A 405 -3.53 -13.94 20.47
N ALA A 406 -2.88 -13.32 21.47
CA ALA A 406 -2.32 -11.97 21.35
C ALA A 406 -1.14 -11.94 20.37
N LEU A 407 -0.31 -12.98 20.38
CA LEU A 407 0.78 -13.14 19.41
C LEU A 407 0.25 -13.28 17.98
N ALA A 408 -0.75 -14.15 17.76
CA ALA A 408 -1.41 -14.27 16.46
C ALA A 408 -2.03 -12.95 16.00
N ALA A 409 -2.66 -12.20 16.91
CA ALA A 409 -3.23 -10.90 16.58
C ALA A 409 -2.16 -9.83 16.30
N ALA A 410 -1.01 -9.86 16.98
CA ALA A 410 0.13 -8.99 16.68
C ALA A 410 0.67 -9.27 15.27
N VAL A 411 0.82 -10.54 14.89
CA VAL A 411 1.16 -10.93 13.51
C VAL A 411 0.13 -10.38 12.52
N LEU A 412 -1.17 -10.49 12.80
CA LEU A 412 -2.21 -9.90 11.95
C LEU A 412 -2.05 -8.38 11.80
N VAL A 413 -1.72 -7.65 12.86
CA VAL A 413 -1.45 -6.20 12.80
C VAL A 413 -0.24 -5.90 11.89
N VAL A 414 0.83 -6.69 11.98
CA VAL A 414 2.00 -6.56 11.09
C VAL A 414 1.58 -6.79 9.64
N THR A 415 0.87 -7.88 9.33
CA THR A 415 0.42 -8.16 7.94
C THR A 415 -0.50 -7.06 7.39
N LEU A 416 -1.42 -6.54 8.21
CA LEU A 416 -2.30 -5.42 7.85
C LEU A 416 -1.51 -4.12 7.63
N THR A 417 -0.46 -3.90 8.40
CA THR A 417 0.44 -2.76 8.25
C THR A 417 1.21 -2.85 6.94
N VAL A 418 1.74 -4.03 6.59
CA VAL A 418 2.43 -4.27 5.31
C VAL A 418 1.50 -3.98 4.12
N LEU A 419 0.28 -4.53 4.13
CA LEU A 419 -0.72 -4.24 3.10
C LEU A 419 -1.10 -2.74 3.08
N GLY A 420 -1.33 -2.15 4.25
CA GLY A 420 -1.65 -0.73 4.39
C GLY A 420 -0.56 0.19 3.83
N SER A 421 0.71 -0.12 4.10
CA SER A 421 1.88 0.59 3.60
C SER A 421 1.96 0.53 2.08
N MET A 422 1.69 -0.62 1.46
CA MET A 422 1.63 -0.74 0.00
C MET A 422 0.52 0.15 -0.61
N LEU A 423 -0.68 0.17 -0.03
CA LEU A 423 -1.77 1.04 -0.50
C LEU A 423 -1.47 2.54 -0.29
N TRP A 424 -0.79 2.88 0.80
CA TRP A 424 -0.31 4.24 1.03
C TRP A 424 0.78 4.63 0.04
N PHE A 425 1.71 3.74 -0.28
CA PHE A 425 2.72 3.93 -1.31
C PHE A 425 2.09 4.27 -2.65
N VAL A 426 1.11 3.48 -3.13
CA VAL A 426 0.37 3.78 -4.37
C VAL A 426 -0.31 5.16 -4.30
N THR A 427 -0.87 5.53 -3.13
CA THR A 427 -1.47 6.84 -2.91
C THR A 427 -0.44 7.97 -2.99
N VAL A 428 0.77 7.75 -2.48
CA VAL A 428 1.88 8.71 -2.49
C VAL A 428 2.41 8.90 -3.91
N VAL A 429 2.73 7.81 -4.62
CA VAL A 429 3.18 7.82 -6.02
C VAL A 429 2.22 8.63 -6.90
N ARG A 430 0.91 8.41 -6.69
CA ARG A 430 -0.14 9.19 -7.35
C ARG A 430 -0.13 10.67 -6.96
N THR A 431 0.03 10.98 -5.67
CA THR A 431 0.04 12.36 -5.17
C THR A 431 1.17 13.17 -5.80
N PHE A 432 2.30 12.52 -6.09
CA PHE A 432 3.44 13.11 -6.78
C PHE A 432 3.30 13.19 -8.31
N ARG A 433 2.15 12.75 -8.88
CA ARG A 433 1.92 12.69 -10.34
C ARG A 433 3.00 11.90 -11.09
N ILE A 434 3.59 10.91 -10.44
CA ILE A 434 4.52 9.98 -11.09
C ILE A 434 3.74 9.10 -12.08
N LEU A 435 2.50 8.73 -11.71
CA LEU A 435 1.58 7.98 -12.56
C LEU A 435 0.62 8.94 -13.27
N PRO A 436 0.23 8.63 -14.53
CA PRO A 436 -0.79 9.38 -15.24
C PRO A 436 -2.11 9.39 -14.42
N PRO A 437 -2.83 10.53 -14.37
CA PRO A 437 -4.03 10.65 -13.55
C PRO A 437 -5.20 9.79 -14.06
N GLN A 438 -5.22 9.49 -15.36
CA GLN A 438 -6.29 8.77 -16.03
C GLN A 438 -6.02 7.25 -16.04
N ALA A 439 -4.77 6.82 -16.28
CA ALA A 439 -4.40 5.41 -16.46
C ALA A 439 -3.57 4.79 -15.32
N ILE A 440 -3.93 5.07 -14.06
CA ILE A 440 -3.11 4.70 -12.89
C ILE A 440 -2.91 3.17 -12.79
N GLY A 441 -3.96 2.38 -13.00
CA GLY A 441 -3.90 0.92 -12.89
C GLY A 441 -2.99 0.33 -13.96
N ALA A 442 -3.20 0.74 -15.22
CA ALA A 442 -2.38 0.32 -16.35
C ALA A 442 -0.90 0.70 -16.19
N ALA A 443 -0.63 1.96 -15.83
CA ALA A 443 0.74 2.43 -15.64
C ALA A 443 1.45 1.75 -14.45
N LEU A 444 0.73 1.45 -13.36
CA LEU A 444 1.29 0.70 -12.24
C LEU A 444 1.58 -0.76 -12.63
N ALA A 445 0.69 -1.40 -13.41
CA ALA A 445 0.87 -2.76 -13.90
C ALA A 445 2.06 -2.84 -14.85
N ALA A 446 2.11 -1.95 -15.84
CA ALA A 446 3.22 -1.81 -16.76
C ALA A 446 4.54 -1.52 -16.03
N GLY A 447 4.56 -0.58 -15.09
CA GLY A 447 5.75 -0.29 -14.29
C GLY A 447 6.24 -1.50 -13.50
N ALA A 448 5.33 -2.26 -12.89
CA ALA A 448 5.67 -3.48 -12.17
C ALA A 448 6.19 -4.60 -13.09
N VAL A 449 5.58 -4.79 -14.27
CA VAL A 449 6.10 -5.70 -15.31
C VAL A 449 7.46 -5.22 -15.85
N GLY A 450 7.69 -3.91 -15.92
CA GLY A 450 8.99 -3.33 -16.24
C GLY A 450 10.06 -3.71 -15.20
N VAL A 451 9.73 -3.68 -13.89
CA VAL A 451 10.63 -4.15 -12.82
C VAL A 451 10.94 -5.63 -12.98
N LEU A 452 9.96 -6.45 -13.38
CA LEU A 452 10.18 -7.87 -13.71
C LEU A 452 11.19 -8.03 -14.87
N ALA A 453 11.10 -7.19 -15.90
CA ALA A 453 12.06 -7.18 -17.00
C ALA A 453 13.47 -6.84 -16.52
N VAL A 454 13.62 -5.89 -15.58
CA VAL A 454 14.91 -5.60 -14.94
C VAL A 454 15.45 -6.82 -14.19
N GLY A 455 14.59 -7.49 -13.40
CA GLY A 455 14.99 -8.70 -12.69
C GLY A 455 15.51 -9.80 -13.62
N LEU A 456 14.87 -10.01 -14.76
CA LEU A 456 15.34 -10.94 -15.79
C LEU A 456 16.68 -10.52 -16.38
N ALA A 457 16.88 -9.24 -16.68
CA ALA A 457 18.14 -8.74 -17.22
C ALA A 457 19.29 -8.96 -16.22
N ILE A 458 19.05 -8.71 -14.94
CA ILE A 458 20.03 -8.97 -13.87
C ILE A 458 20.34 -10.47 -13.77
N ALA A 459 19.33 -11.32 -13.91
CA ALA A 459 19.48 -12.77 -13.93
C ALA A 459 20.11 -13.32 -15.24
N GLY A 460 20.59 -12.46 -16.15
CA GLY A 460 21.19 -12.86 -17.42
C GLY A 460 20.20 -13.34 -18.48
N GLN A 461 18.89 -13.23 -18.22
CA GLN A 461 17.82 -13.62 -19.14
C GLN A 461 17.42 -12.44 -20.04
N VAL A 462 18.34 -11.98 -20.89
CA VAL A 462 18.16 -10.75 -21.69
C VAL A 462 17.00 -10.85 -22.69
N GLU A 463 16.83 -11.97 -23.39
CA GLU A 463 15.71 -12.11 -24.33
C GLU A 463 14.34 -12.09 -23.64
N PRO A 464 14.11 -12.85 -22.54
CA PRO A 464 12.92 -12.68 -21.71
C PRO A 464 12.76 -11.25 -21.15
N ALA A 465 13.85 -10.56 -20.79
CA ALA A 465 13.80 -9.18 -20.34
C ALA A 465 13.26 -8.25 -21.44
N ILE A 466 13.75 -8.37 -22.67
CA ILE A 466 13.26 -7.60 -23.82
C ILE A 466 11.76 -7.87 -24.05
N LEU A 467 11.35 -9.14 -24.08
CA LEU A 467 9.94 -9.52 -24.26
C LEU A 467 9.05 -8.94 -23.16
N THR A 468 9.52 -8.97 -21.91
CA THR A 468 8.79 -8.47 -20.74
C THR A 468 8.71 -6.94 -20.74
N ALA A 469 9.79 -6.25 -21.13
CA ALA A 469 9.81 -4.80 -21.26
C ALA A 469 8.84 -4.32 -22.36
N THR A 470 8.84 -4.98 -23.52
CA THR A 470 7.85 -4.72 -24.56
C THR A 470 6.43 -5.01 -24.07
N GLY A 471 6.23 -6.11 -23.34
CA GLY A 471 4.95 -6.44 -22.71
C GLY A 471 4.46 -5.33 -21.78
N ALA A 472 5.35 -4.72 -21.00
CA ALA A 472 5.01 -3.57 -20.16
C ALA A 472 4.50 -2.38 -20.98
N PHE A 473 5.14 -2.04 -22.11
CA PHE A 473 4.66 -0.97 -22.99
C PHE A 473 3.28 -1.27 -23.60
N VAL A 474 3.06 -2.50 -24.06
CA VAL A 474 1.76 -2.93 -24.60
C VAL A 474 0.67 -2.85 -23.53
N LEU A 475 0.96 -3.27 -22.29
CA LEU A 475 0.02 -3.17 -21.16
C LEU A 475 -0.33 -1.71 -20.83
N TRP A 476 0.66 -0.81 -20.87
CA TRP A 476 0.41 0.61 -20.68
C TRP A 476 -0.51 1.12 -21.80
N ASP A 477 -0.14 0.93 -23.06
CA ASP A 477 -0.90 1.45 -24.22
C ASP A 477 -2.36 0.98 -24.21
N ILE A 478 -2.59 -0.33 -24.08
CA ILE A 478 -3.94 -0.92 -24.01
C ILE A 478 -4.73 -0.33 -22.84
N GLY A 479 -4.11 -0.16 -21.68
CA GLY A 479 -4.79 0.34 -20.50
C GLY A 479 -5.05 1.85 -20.53
N GLU A 480 -4.16 2.65 -21.12
CA GLU A 480 -4.40 4.08 -21.35
C GLU A 480 -5.55 4.29 -22.34
N TYR A 481 -5.59 3.50 -23.42
CA TYR A 481 -6.72 3.51 -24.34
C TYR A 481 -8.03 3.07 -23.67
N ALA A 482 -8.00 2.01 -22.85
CA ALA A 482 -9.17 1.53 -22.10
C ALA A 482 -9.74 2.61 -21.16
N ASP A 483 -8.87 3.31 -20.44
CA ASP A 483 -9.27 4.43 -19.58
C ASP A 483 -9.80 5.60 -20.41
N GLY A 484 -9.15 5.94 -21.53
CA GLY A 484 -9.62 6.97 -22.49
C GLY A 484 -11.05 6.70 -22.96
N VAL A 485 -11.30 5.51 -23.51
CA VAL A 485 -12.63 5.07 -23.96
C VAL A 485 -13.66 5.15 -22.83
N ARG A 486 -13.31 4.70 -21.62
CA ARG A 486 -14.21 4.77 -20.46
C ARG A 486 -14.53 6.20 -20.06
N THR A 487 -13.55 7.11 -20.14
CA THR A 487 -13.75 8.51 -19.76
C THR A 487 -14.55 9.30 -20.79
N GLU A 488 -14.35 9.04 -22.08
CA GLU A 488 -14.97 9.81 -23.16
C GLU A 488 -16.34 9.25 -23.56
N LEU A 489 -16.47 7.93 -23.69
CA LEU A 489 -17.67 7.26 -24.23
C LEU A 489 -18.51 6.59 -23.13
N GLY A 490 -17.93 6.40 -21.94
CA GLY A 490 -18.56 5.70 -20.82
C GLY A 490 -18.42 4.18 -20.92
N SER A 491 -18.49 3.49 -19.78
CA SER A 491 -18.29 2.03 -19.68
C SER A 491 -19.39 1.17 -20.32
N GLY A 492 -20.42 1.79 -20.92
CA GLY A 492 -21.52 1.11 -21.58
C GLY A 492 -21.52 1.25 -23.10
N ALA A 493 -20.54 1.97 -23.67
CA ALA A 493 -20.45 2.17 -25.11
C ALA A 493 -20.10 0.86 -25.83
N ALA A 494 -20.65 0.67 -27.04
CA ALA A 494 -20.38 -0.49 -27.87
C ALA A 494 -19.04 -0.34 -28.63
N THR A 495 -17.93 -0.32 -27.90
CA THR A 495 -16.58 -0.01 -28.41
C THR A 495 -15.73 -1.23 -28.74
N LEU A 496 -16.29 -2.44 -28.62
CA LEU A 496 -15.57 -3.71 -28.78
C LEU A 496 -14.71 -3.77 -30.05
N ARG A 497 -15.25 -3.35 -31.20
CA ARG A 497 -14.50 -3.38 -32.47
C ARG A 497 -13.28 -2.46 -32.43
N ALA A 498 -13.44 -1.23 -31.95
CA ALA A 498 -12.34 -0.27 -31.85
C ALA A 498 -11.29 -0.73 -30.83
N GLU A 499 -11.74 -1.27 -29.69
CA GLU A 499 -10.87 -1.88 -28.68
C GLU A 499 -10.05 -3.04 -29.24
N LEU A 500 -10.68 -3.97 -29.97
CA LEU A 500 -9.97 -5.10 -30.58
C LEU A 500 -8.97 -4.67 -31.64
N VAL A 501 -9.28 -3.65 -32.45
CA VAL A 501 -8.35 -3.10 -33.44
C VAL A 501 -7.14 -2.46 -32.75
N HIS A 502 -7.36 -1.68 -31.69
CA HIS A 502 -6.28 -1.07 -30.93
C HIS A 502 -5.42 -2.12 -30.22
N ILE A 503 -6.04 -3.09 -29.53
CA ILE A 503 -5.34 -4.21 -28.88
C ILE A 503 -4.49 -4.98 -29.90
N GLY A 504 -5.07 -5.32 -31.06
CA GLY A 504 -4.35 -6.01 -32.13
C GLY A 504 -3.17 -5.21 -32.66
N GLY A 505 -3.36 -3.90 -32.89
CA GLY A 505 -2.29 -2.98 -33.31
C GLY A 505 -1.18 -2.85 -32.27
N ALA A 506 -1.51 -2.69 -30.99
CA ALA A 506 -0.56 -2.58 -29.89
C ALA A 506 0.26 -3.87 -29.72
N VAL A 507 -0.40 -5.03 -29.74
CA VAL A 507 0.28 -6.34 -29.63
C VAL A 507 1.17 -6.60 -30.84
N LEU A 508 0.70 -6.32 -32.07
CA LEU A 508 1.51 -6.51 -33.28
C LEU A 508 2.72 -5.58 -33.29
N THR A 509 2.54 -4.30 -32.96
CA THR A 509 3.64 -3.33 -32.86
C THR A 509 4.64 -3.76 -31.79
N GLY A 510 4.16 -4.17 -30.62
CA GLY A 510 5.00 -4.75 -29.57
C GLY A 510 5.79 -5.96 -30.07
N ALA A 511 5.14 -6.91 -30.74
CA ALA A 511 5.81 -8.09 -31.29
C ALA A 511 6.91 -7.72 -32.29
N VAL A 512 6.65 -6.78 -33.20
CA VAL A 512 7.67 -6.27 -34.14
C VAL A 512 8.84 -5.64 -33.40
N VAL A 513 8.58 -4.77 -32.42
CA VAL A 513 9.63 -4.12 -31.61
C VAL A 513 10.44 -5.17 -30.84
N ALA A 514 9.80 -6.15 -30.22
CA ALA A 514 10.48 -7.21 -29.49
C ALA A 514 11.36 -8.06 -30.40
N VAL A 515 10.83 -8.53 -31.54
CA VAL A 515 11.58 -9.33 -32.51
C VAL A 515 12.76 -8.54 -33.07
N ALA A 516 12.55 -7.29 -33.47
CA ALA A 516 13.62 -6.42 -33.94
C ALA A 516 14.69 -6.20 -32.87
N THR A 517 14.28 -5.93 -31.62
CA THR A 517 15.21 -5.70 -30.50
C THR A 517 16.01 -6.97 -30.17
N VAL A 518 15.38 -8.14 -30.17
CA VAL A 518 16.07 -9.43 -29.97
C VAL A 518 17.02 -9.71 -31.14
N ALA A 519 16.62 -9.45 -32.38
CA ALA A 519 17.47 -9.62 -33.55
C ALA A 519 18.69 -8.68 -33.50
N CYS A 520 18.48 -7.40 -33.18
CA CYS A 520 19.55 -6.42 -32.97
C CYS A 520 20.47 -6.83 -31.82
N TYR A 521 19.92 -7.30 -30.69
CA TYR A 521 20.71 -7.82 -29.57
C TYR A 521 21.59 -8.99 -30.01
N ARG A 522 21.02 -10.00 -30.68
CA ARG A 522 21.76 -11.15 -31.20
C ARG A 522 22.79 -10.79 -32.28
N TRP A 523 22.58 -9.70 -32.99
CA TRP A 523 23.51 -9.20 -34.01
C TRP A 523 24.67 -8.42 -33.37
N ALA A 524 24.37 -7.45 -32.49
CA ALA A 524 25.35 -6.55 -31.89
C ALA A 524 26.16 -7.20 -30.76
N MET A 525 25.59 -8.13 -30.00
CA MET A 525 26.25 -8.75 -28.84
C MET A 525 27.07 -9.99 -29.18
N ARG A 526 27.32 -10.29 -30.46
CA ARG A 526 28.28 -11.34 -30.84
C ARG A 526 29.71 -11.05 -30.35
N GLU A 527 30.01 -9.78 -30.05
CA GLU A 527 31.35 -9.31 -29.69
C GLU A 527 31.42 -8.63 -28.30
N LEU A 528 30.28 -8.38 -27.65
CA LEU A 528 30.19 -7.66 -26.37
C LEU A 528 29.76 -8.61 -25.25
N THR A 529 30.72 -9.18 -24.53
CA THR A 529 30.46 -9.88 -23.28
C THR A 529 30.17 -8.87 -22.18
N ILE A 530 28.90 -8.73 -21.78
CA ILE A 530 28.56 -8.08 -20.50
C ILE A 530 28.97 -9.05 -19.40
N THR A 531 30.20 -8.92 -18.92
CA THR A 531 30.81 -9.83 -17.93
C THR A 531 30.23 -9.66 -16.52
N THR A 532 29.43 -8.62 -16.28
CA THR A 532 28.95 -8.28 -14.94
C THR A 532 27.45 -7.94 -14.93
N PRO A 533 26.63 -8.71 -14.20
CA PRO A 533 25.18 -8.47 -14.02
C PRO A 533 24.82 -7.05 -13.57
N ALA A 534 25.70 -6.41 -12.80
CA ALA A 534 25.54 -5.03 -12.35
C ALA A 534 25.48 -4.03 -13.51
N HIS A 535 26.28 -4.21 -14.57
CA HIS A 535 26.27 -3.29 -15.72
C HIS A 535 25.00 -3.48 -16.57
N ALA A 536 24.45 -4.70 -16.64
CA ALA A 536 23.15 -4.95 -17.26
C ALA A 536 22.02 -4.26 -16.46
N ALA A 537 22.05 -4.37 -15.12
CA ALA A 537 21.11 -3.69 -14.22
C ALA A 537 21.12 -2.17 -14.41
N VAL A 538 22.32 -1.58 -14.45
CA VAL A 538 22.53 -0.14 -14.63
C VAL A 538 22.08 0.32 -16.01
N THR A 539 22.36 -0.45 -17.06
CA THR A 539 21.96 -0.09 -18.43
C THR A 539 20.45 -0.12 -18.60
N VAL A 540 19.78 -1.15 -18.05
CA VAL A 540 18.32 -1.23 -18.07
C VAL A 540 17.69 -0.19 -17.15
N GLY A 541 18.25 0.03 -15.96
CA GLY A 541 17.80 1.02 -15.00
C GLY A 541 17.95 2.46 -15.51
N THR A 542 19.07 2.79 -16.15
CA THR A 542 19.29 4.11 -16.79
C THR A 542 18.44 4.27 -18.04
N GLY A 543 18.24 3.21 -18.83
CA GLY A 543 17.29 3.22 -19.95
C GLY A 543 15.85 3.48 -19.50
N LEU A 544 15.38 2.79 -18.46
CA LEU A 544 14.05 3.01 -17.87
C LEU A 544 13.94 4.39 -17.21
N LEU A 545 14.96 4.83 -16.48
CA LEU A 545 14.99 6.17 -15.89
C LEU A 545 14.96 7.25 -16.97
N ALA A 546 15.69 7.08 -18.07
CA ALA A 546 15.67 7.99 -19.21
C ALA A 546 14.26 8.05 -19.85
N VAL A 547 13.60 6.90 -20.05
CA VAL A 547 12.21 6.87 -20.53
C VAL A 547 11.27 7.57 -19.55
N VAL A 548 11.37 7.29 -18.25
CA VAL A 548 10.56 7.95 -17.21
C VAL A 548 10.80 9.46 -17.19
N LEU A 549 12.06 9.90 -17.30
CA LEU A 549 12.43 11.31 -17.33
C LEU A 549 11.94 12.00 -18.61
N VAL A 550 12.04 11.34 -19.77
CA VAL A 550 11.51 11.86 -21.05
C VAL A 550 9.99 11.98 -20.97
N VAL A 551 9.29 10.94 -20.52
CA VAL A 551 7.83 10.97 -20.32
C VAL A 551 7.42 12.04 -19.31
N TRP A 552 8.19 12.19 -18.23
CA TRP A 552 7.93 13.20 -17.20
C TRP A 552 8.18 14.62 -17.72
N ALA A 553 9.23 14.83 -18.52
CA ALA A 553 9.54 16.11 -19.16
C ALA A 553 8.52 16.51 -20.23
N LEU A 554 8.03 15.55 -21.02
CA LEU A 554 6.99 15.78 -22.04
C LEU A 554 5.59 16.02 -21.46
N ARG A 555 5.36 15.68 -20.18
CA ARG A 555 4.10 15.90 -19.46
C ARG A 555 4.11 17.11 -18.52
N GLY A 556 5.26 17.78 -18.39
CA GLY A 556 5.42 19.05 -17.67
C GLY A 556 4.99 20.22 -18.54
#